data_AF-N4V2Y5-F1
#
_entry.id   AF-N4V2Y5-F1
#
_cell.length_a   1.000
_cell.length_b   1.000
_cell.length_c   1.000
_cell.angle_alpha   90.00
_cell.angle_beta   90.00
_cell.angle_gamma   90.00
#
_symmetry.space_group_name_H-M   'P 1'
#
loop_
_entity.id
_entity.type
_entity.pdbx_description
1 polymer ?
#
loop_
_entity_poly.entity_id
_entity_poly.type
_entity_poly.pdbx_seq_one_letter_code
_entity_poly.pdbx_strand_id
1 'polypeptide(L)'
;MSATRLPNGLRSFGPKANCTLDLCPLEASLLRYQPSIPVNGAFIALFALAMVIHAVQGFRAKTWGFMASMIGGCLIEIIGYVGRLILHDNPFSFGGFLIQIICITVAPVFFCAAIYVMLSQVVNKLERSICRCNPSLFYYIFIPCDVISLVLQATGGALSSIAGDKSQVQIGVNVTLAGLIFQVVMLVLFCLLFADYLVACRRTSVREKITRRIGVFLAFLFIATVLILVRCSYRIEELKEGYFSPMFRNEPLFIALESCVMVVAVFCLVIGNPAIGLKSVDNAKNATSISTDFGDNSASGPHANADNAKLEAAGRL
;
A
#
# COMPACT_ATOMS: atom_id res chain seq x y z
N MET A 1 -9.45 -30.41 9.45
CA MET A 1 -10.49 -31.32 8.94
C MET A 1 -10.55 -31.12 7.44
N SER A 2 -10.13 -32.09 6.62
CA SER A 2 -10.38 -32.05 5.16
C SER A 2 -11.88 -31.96 4.94
N ALA A 3 -12.36 -31.39 3.82
CA ALA A 3 -13.77 -31.35 3.41
C ALA A 3 -14.57 -32.43 4.13
N THR A 4 -15.21 -32.05 5.25
CA THR A 4 -15.76 -33.06 6.15
C THR A 4 -16.92 -33.60 5.38
N ARG A 5 -16.80 -34.83 4.85
CA ARG A 5 -17.94 -35.51 4.26
C ARG A 5 -18.93 -35.61 5.38
N LEU A 6 -19.91 -34.73 5.35
CA LEU A 6 -21.02 -34.76 6.28
C LEU A 6 -21.85 -36.01 5.94
N PRO A 7 -22.67 -36.49 6.88
CA PRO A 7 -23.61 -37.58 6.61
C PRO A 7 -24.38 -37.30 5.31
N ASN A 8 -24.74 -38.35 4.56
CA ASN A 8 -25.50 -38.25 3.30
C ASN A 8 -24.73 -37.70 2.08
N GLY A 9 -23.39 -37.75 2.10
CA GLY A 9 -22.57 -37.37 0.94
C GLY A 9 -22.42 -35.86 0.73
N LEU A 10 -22.84 -35.06 1.72
CA LEU A 10 -22.72 -33.60 1.74
C LEU A 10 -21.25 -33.17 1.85
N ARG A 11 -20.89 -32.15 1.07
CA ARG A 11 -19.55 -31.56 1.01
C ARG A 11 -19.62 -30.10 1.44
N SER A 12 -18.94 -29.76 2.52
CA SER A 12 -18.95 -28.41 3.08
C SER A 12 -18.03 -27.41 2.38
N PHE A 13 -17.06 -27.86 1.58
CA PHE A 13 -16.11 -26.95 0.93
C PHE A 13 -15.53 -27.54 -0.37
N GLY A 14 -15.20 -26.65 -1.31
CA GLY A 14 -14.60 -26.96 -2.61
C GLY A 14 -15.54 -26.73 -3.81
N PRO A 15 -15.06 -26.95 -5.04
CA PRO A 15 -15.83 -26.69 -6.28
C PRO A 15 -17.13 -27.50 -6.39
N LYS A 16 -17.22 -28.62 -5.67
CA LYS A 16 -18.40 -29.51 -5.62
C LYS A 16 -19.13 -29.42 -4.28
N ALA A 17 -18.99 -28.30 -3.55
CA ALA A 17 -19.74 -28.07 -2.32
C ALA A 17 -21.24 -27.98 -2.62
N ASN A 18 -22.05 -28.68 -1.82
CA ASN A 18 -23.51 -28.73 -1.95
C ASN A 18 -24.23 -28.44 -0.63
N CYS A 19 -23.51 -27.96 0.37
CA CYS A 19 -24.07 -27.51 1.64
C CYS A 19 -24.71 -26.12 1.51
N THR A 20 -25.78 -25.91 2.27
CA THR A 20 -26.39 -24.62 2.58
C THR A 20 -26.64 -24.55 4.10
N LEU A 21 -27.05 -23.39 4.61
CA LEU A 21 -27.39 -23.22 6.03
C LEU A 21 -28.53 -24.14 6.50
N ASP A 22 -29.44 -24.52 5.59
CA ASP A 22 -30.55 -25.44 5.91
C ASP A 22 -30.11 -26.91 5.97
N LEU A 23 -29.02 -27.26 5.26
CA LEU A 23 -28.55 -28.64 5.11
C LEU A 23 -27.41 -29.00 6.05
N CYS A 24 -26.57 -28.03 6.38
CA CYS A 24 -25.31 -28.25 7.08
C CYS A 24 -25.16 -27.26 8.23
N PRO A 25 -24.72 -27.72 9.42
CA PRO A 25 -24.51 -26.84 10.57
C PRO A 25 -23.38 -25.84 10.29
N LEU A 26 -23.51 -24.61 10.79
CA LEU A 26 -22.59 -23.49 10.52
C LEU A 26 -21.14 -23.84 10.89
N GLU A 27 -20.93 -24.68 11.90
CA GLU A 27 -19.61 -25.15 12.37
C GLU A 27 -18.86 -26.00 11.34
N ALA A 28 -19.58 -26.54 10.36
CA ALA A 28 -19.00 -27.27 9.23
C ALA A 28 -18.49 -26.35 8.11
N SER A 29 -18.88 -25.06 8.13
CA SER A 29 -18.34 -24.05 7.23
C SER A 29 -16.88 -23.74 7.57
N LEU A 30 -16.16 -23.16 6.61
CA LEU A 30 -14.73 -22.86 6.79
C LEU A 30 -14.51 -21.76 7.84
N LEU A 31 -15.34 -20.70 7.80
CA LEU A 31 -15.31 -19.59 8.77
C LEU A 31 -15.90 -19.95 10.14
N ARG A 32 -16.89 -20.84 10.20
CA ARG A 32 -17.70 -21.15 11.42
C ARG A 32 -18.51 -19.98 11.99
N TYR A 33 -18.62 -18.89 11.25
CA TYR A 33 -19.45 -17.75 11.58
C TYR A 33 -20.03 -17.16 10.28
N GLN A 34 -21.09 -16.37 10.39
CA GLN A 34 -21.64 -15.59 9.28
C GLN A 34 -21.09 -14.17 9.33
N PRO A 35 -20.42 -13.68 8.26
CA PRO A 35 -19.86 -12.33 8.25
C PRO A 35 -20.91 -11.24 8.48
N SER A 36 -20.65 -10.23 9.30
CA SER A 36 -21.67 -9.21 9.63
C SER A 36 -22.01 -8.27 8.44
N ILE A 37 -23.27 -8.26 7.97
CA ILE A 37 -23.74 -7.35 6.90
C ILE A 37 -23.42 -5.87 7.18
N PRO A 38 -23.82 -5.27 8.33
CA PRO A 38 -23.63 -3.84 8.56
C PRO A 38 -22.14 -3.46 8.56
N VAL A 39 -21.27 -4.33 9.07
CA VAL A 39 -19.83 -4.09 9.10
C VAL A 39 -19.23 -4.13 7.68
N ASN A 40 -19.54 -5.17 6.90
CA ASN A 40 -19.04 -5.30 5.54
C ASN A 40 -19.59 -4.17 4.63
N GLY A 41 -20.86 -3.79 4.80
CA GLY A 41 -21.46 -2.66 4.10
C GLY A 41 -20.79 -1.32 4.43
N ALA A 42 -20.42 -1.09 5.70
CA ALA A 42 -19.68 0.10 6.11
C ALA A 42 -18.31 0.18 5.43
N PHE A 43 -17.57 -0.93 5.34
CA PHE A 43 -16.28 -0.96 4.66
C PHE A 43 -16.41 -0.70 3.15
N ILE A 44 -17.41 -1.27 2.48
CA ILE A 44 -17.71 -0.97 1.07
C ILE A 44 -17.95 0.53 0.89
N ALA A 45 -18.76 1.15 1.75
CA ALA A 45 -19.04 2.58 1.69
C ALA A 45 -17.78 3.43 1.91
N LEU A 46 -16.92 3.05 2.86
CA LEU A 46 -15.67 3.76 3.16
C LEU A 46 -14.65 3.67 2.01
N PHE A 47 -14.47 2.49 1.41
CA PHE A 47 -13.59 2.33 0.24
C PHE A 47 -14.17 3.02 -1.00
N ALA A 48 -15.49 3.01 -1.19
CA ALA A 48 -16.13 3.76 -2.27
C ALA A 48 -15.94 5.28 -2.10
N LEU A 49 -16.10 5.80 -0.88
CA LEU A 49 -15.81 7.20 -0.57
C LEU A 49 -14.33 7.54 -0.84
N ALA A 50 -13.41 6.72 -0.35
CA ALA A 50 -11.99 6.91 -0.58
C ALA A 50 -11.64 6.89 -2.08
N MET A 51 -12.23 5.98 -2.85
CA MET A 51 -12.07 5.89 -4.30
C MET A 51 -12.48 7.18 -5.00
N VAL A 52 -13.64 7.76 -4.65
CA VAL A 52 -14.11 9.03 -5.23
C VAL A 52 -13.16 10.17 -4.87
N ILE A 53 -12.71 10.26 -3.61
CA ILE A 53 -11.79 11.30 -3.17
C ILE A 53 -10.45 11.20 -3.95
N HIS A 54 -9.88 9.99 -4.05
CA HIS A 54 -8.64 9.74 -4.80
C HIS A 54 -8.79 10.02 -6.30
N ALA A 55 -9.94 9.71 -6.89
CA ALA A 55 -10.24 10.05 -8.27
C ALA A 55 -10.23 11.57 -8.48
N VAL A 56 -11.01 12.32 -7.70
CA VAL A 56 -11.08 13.80 -7.80
C VAL A 56 -9.70 14.43 -7.60
N GLN A 57 -8.95 13.96 -6.61
CA GLN A 57 -7.60 14.43 -6.34
C GLN A 57 -6.63 14.12 -7.48
N GLY A 58 -6.65 12.89 -8.00
CA GLY A 58 -5.82 12.44 -9.11
C GLY A 58 -6.08 13.21 -10.40
N PHE A 59 -7.35 13.45 -10.74
CA PHE A 59 -7.74 14.27 -11.90
C PHE A 59 -7.25 15.72 -11.77
N ARG A 60 -7.45 16.35 -10.61
CA ARG A 60 -7.00 17.75 -10.37
C ARG A 60 -5.48 17.89 -10.37
N ALA A 61 -4.77 16.87 -9.91
CA ALA A 61 -3.31 16.86 -9.82
C ALA A 61 -2.62 16.35 -11.08
N LYS A 62 -3.37 15.78 -12.03
CA LYS A 62 -2.87 15.09 -13.23
C LYS A 62 -1.88 13.96 -12.93
N THR A 63 -2.06 13.29 -11.78
CA THR A 63 -1.20 12.18 -11.32
C THR A 63 -1.85 10.84 -11.65
N TRP A 64 -1.91 10.54 -12.95
CA TRP A 64 -2.64 9.38 -13.49
C TRP A 64 -2.21 8.03 -12.90
N GLY A 65 -0.90 7.82 -12.70
CA GLY A 65 -0.39 6.57 -12.12
C GLY A 65 -0.85 6.34 -10.68
N PHE A 66 -0.71 7.35 -9.82
CA PHE A 66 -1.19 7.28 -8.43
C PHE A 66 -2.71 7.06 -8.38
N MET A 67 -3.45 7.79 -9.22
CA MET A 67 -4.90 7.67 -9.31
C MET A 67 -5.33 6.25 -9.72
N ALA A 68 -4.72 5.68 -10.75
CA ALA A 68 -5.03 4.34 -11.23
C ALA A 68 -4.77 3.27 -10.16
N SER A 69 -3.63 3.35 -9.46
CA SER A 69 -3.31 2.45 -8.36
C SER A 69 -4.30 2.57 -7.20
N MET A 70 -4.66 3.79 -6.78
CA MET A 70 -5.62 3.98 -5.67
C MET A 70 -7.02 3.50 -6.03
N ILE A 71 -7.52 3.80 -7.24
CA ILE A 71 -8.82 3.33 -7.71
C ILE A 71 -8.82 1.81 -7.83
N GLY A 72 -7.77 1.23 -8.43
CA GLY A 72 -7.64 -0.23 -8.57
C GLY A 72 -7.66 -0.94 -7.22
N GLY A 73 -6.89 -0.46 -6.24
CA GLY A 73 -6.89 -1.02 -4.89
C GLY A 73 -8.25 -0.90 -4.20
N CYS A 74 -8.91 0.25 -4.26
CA CYS A 74 -10.24 0.44 -3.65
C CYS A 74 -11.31 -0.43 -4.31
N LEU A 75 -11.29 -0.56 -5.64
CA LEU A 75 -12.23 -1.40 -6.38
C LEU A 75 -12.06 -2.87 -5.99
N ILE A 76 -10.82 -3.35 -5.89
CA ILE A 76 -10.53 -4.72 -5.50
C ILE A 76 -10.97 -4.97 -4.03
N GLU A 77 -10.72 -4.04 -3.09
CA GLU A 77 -11.25 -4.15 -1.72
C GLU A 77 -12.78 -4.31 -1.73
N ILE A 78 -13.50 -3.44 -2.46
CA ILE A 78 -14.96 -3.49 -2.57
C ILE A 78 -15.43 -4.86 -3.05
N ILE A 79 -14.82 -5.40 -4.11
CA ILE A 79 -15.15 -6.73 -4.63
C ILE A 79 -14.89 -7.82 -3.56
N GLY A 80 -13.82 -7.69 -2.79
CA GLY A 80 -13.50 -8.59 -1.68
C GLY A 80 -14.57 -8.59 -0.58
N TYR A 81 -15.07 -7.41 -0.17
CA TYR A 81 -16.16 -7.29 0.80
C TYR A 81 -17.52 -7.74 0.23
N VAL A 82 -17.75 -7.58 -1.07
CA VAL A 82 -18.91 -8.22 -1.73
C VAL A 82 -18.82 -9.74 -1.64
N GLY A 83 -17.62 -10.32 -1.79
CA GLY A 83 -17.37 -11.74 -1.52
C GLY A 83 -17.76 -12.16 -0.08
N ARG A 84 -17.46 -11.31 0.91
CA ARG A 84 -17.90 -11.53 2.31
C ARG A 84 -19.42 -11.49 2.47
N LEU A 85 -20.12 -10.61 1.76
CA LEU A 85 -21.58 -10.56 1.79
C LEU A 85 -22.19 -11.83 1.19
N ILE A 86 -21.63 -12.35 0.10
CA ILE A 86 -22.05 -13.66 -0.46
C ILE A 86 -21.86 -14.78 0.58
N LEU A 87 -20.80 -14.72 1.39
CA LEU A 87 -20.57 -15.66 2.48
C LEU A 87 -21.49 -15.49 3.68
N HIS A 88 -22.13 -14.34 3.85
CA HIS A 88 -23.17 -14.18 4.88
C HIS A 88 -24.39 -15.04 4.55
N ASP A 89 -24.87 -14.93 3.31
CA ASP A 89 -26.04 -15.66 2.83
C ASP A 89 -25.76 -17.16 2.70
N ASN A 90 -24.58 -17.52 2.18
CA ASN A 90 -24.13 -18.91 2.09
C ASN A 90 -22.66 -19.07 2.50
N PRO A 91 -22.38 -19.41 3.78
CA PRO A 91 -21.01 -19.64 4.29
C PRO A 91 -20.26 -20.80 3.64
N PHE A 92 -20.96 -21.64 2.86
CA PHE A 92 -20.37 -22.77 2.13
C PHE A 92 -20.05 -22.42 0.67
N SER A 93 -20.33 -21.19 0.24
CA SER A 93 -20.06 -20.71 -1.13
C SER A 93 -18.56 -20.65 -1.39
N PHE A 94 -18.07 -21.61 -2.18
CA PHE A 94 -16.67 -21.67 -2.57
C PHE A 94 -16.25 -20.45 -3.41
N GLY A 95 -17.12 -20.00 -4.32
CA GLY A 95 -16.86 -18.80 -5.13
C GLY A 95 -16.77 -17.53 -4.29
N GLY A 96 -17.69 -17.33 -3.33
CA GLY A 96 -17.65 -16.18 -2.42
C GLY A 96 -16.35 -16.16 -1.61
N PHE A 97 -15.91 -17.32 -1.12
CA PHE A 97 -14.68 -17.46 -0.34
C PHE A 97 -13.44 -17.07 -1.17
N LEU A 98 -13.36 -17.57 -2.41
CA LEU A 98 -12.26 -17.24 -3.31
C LEU A 98 -12.23 -15.75 -3.66
N ILE A 99 -13.38 -15.15 -3.98
CA ILE A 99 -13.49 -13.72 -4.28
C ILE A 99 -12.97 -12.90 -3.09
N GLN A 100 -13.47 -13.17 -1.89
CA GLN A 100 -13.03 -12.49 -0.68
C GLN A 100 -11.52 -12.60 -0.49
N ILE A 101 -10.98 -13.82 -0.44
CA ILE A 101 -9.59 -14.01 -0.02
C ILE A 101 -8.63 -13.46 -1.08
N ILE A 102 -8.91 -13.65 -2.37
CA ILE A 102 -8.04 -13.19 -3.45
C ILE A 102 -8.08 -11.66 -3.52
N CYS A 103 -9.26 -11.05 -3.56
CA CYS A 103 -9.39 -9.61 -3.71
C CYS A 103 -8.78 -8.85 -2.52
N ILE A 104 -9.14 -9.20 -1.28
CA ILE A 104 -8.59 -8.53 -0.10
C ILE A 104 -7.06 -8.73 -0.02
N THR A 105 -6.54 -9.87 -0.46
CA THR A 105 -5.10 -10.13 -0.49
C THR A 105 -4.37 -9.26 -1.51
N VAL A 106 -4.93 -9.10 -2.72
CA VAL A 106 -4.32 -8.39 -3.84
C VAL A 106 -4.36 -6.87 -3.67
N ALA A 107 -5.42 -6.31 -3.07
CA ALA A 107 -5.62 -4.86 -3.04
C ALA A 107 -4.45 -4.06 -2.44
N PRO A 108 -3.81 -4.46 -1.33
CA PRO A 108 -2.74 -3.66 -0.72
C PRO A 108 -1.49 -3.50 -1.57
N VAL A 109 -1.24 -4.40 -2.53
CA VAL A 109 -0.13 -4.27 -3.48
C VAL A 109 -0.31 -3.06 -4.38
N PHE A 110 -1.55 -2.70 -4.74
CA PHE A 110 -1.82 -1.48 -5.49
C PHE A 110 -1.49 -0.23 -4.68
N PHE A 111 -1.83 -0.23 -3.38
CA PHE A 111 -1.49 0.88 -2.48
C PHE A 111 0.03 0.99 -2.26
N CYS A 112 0.74 -0.14 -2.10
CA CYS A 112 2.21 -0.18 -2.06
C CYS A 112 2.83 0.39 -3.33
N ALA A 113 2.36 -0.03 -4.51
CA ALA A 113 2.85 0.48 -5.79
C ALA A 113 2.70 2.01 -5.88
N ALA A 114 1.57 2.56 -5.43
CA ALA A 114 1.36 4.00 -5.36
C ALA A 114 2.39 4.67 -4.43
N ILE A 115 2.63 4.12 -3.24
CA ILE A 115 3.61 4.63 -2.27
C ILE A 115 5.04 4.61 -2.84
N TYR A 116 5.45 3.51 -3.47
CA TYR A 116 6.80 3.36 -4.03
C TYR A 116 7.10 4.40 -5.11
N VAL A 117 6.13 4.61 -6.02
CA VAL A 117 6.24 5.62 -7.07
C VAL A 117 6.27 7.04 -6.47
N MET A 118 5.41 7.31 -5.48
CA MET A 118 5.38 8.62 -4.82
C MET A 118 6.67 8.95 -4.08
N LEU A 119 7.20 8.00 -3.31
CA LEU A 119 8.47 8.19 -2.61
C LEU A 119 9.60 8.45 -3.61
N SER A 120 9.68 7.65 -4.68
CA SER A 120 10.69 7.83 -5.73
C SER A 120 10.65 9.24 -6.36
N GLN A 121 9.46 9.76 -6.66
CA GLN A 121 9.30 11.09 -7.22
C GLN A 121 9.72 12.18 -6.24
N VAL A 122 9.34 12.06 -4.96
CA VAL A 122 9.69 13.06 -3.94
C VAL A 122 11.19 13.08 -3.67
N VAL A 123 11.83 11.91 -3.57
CA VAL A 123 13.29 11.81 -3.39
C VAL A 123 14.03 12.46 -4.56
N ASN A 124 13.60 12.18 -5.81
CA ASN A 124 14.20 12.79 -7.00
C ASN A 124 13.99 14.30 -7.06
N LYS A 125 12.84 14.81 -6.61
CA LYS A 125 12.57 16.24 -6.60
C LYS A 125 13.29 16.96 -5.47
N LEU A 126 13.32 16.44 -4.25
CA LEU A 126 13.87 17.16 -3.10
C LEU A 126 15.39 17.22 -3.19
N GLU A 127 16.05 16.07 -3.07
CA GLU A 127 17.50 15.95 -3.20
C GLU A 127 17.89 14.47 -3.33
N ARG A 128 18.40 14.09 -4.50
CA ARG A 128 18.77 12.70 -4.81
C ARG A 128 19.99 12.22 -4.04
N SER A 129 20.94 13.10 -3.73
CA SER A 129 22.23 12.79 -3.10
C SER A 129 22.11 12.24 -1.67
N ILE A 130 20.99 12.50 -0.99
CA ILE A 130 20.74 12.01 0.37
C ILE A 130 20.32 10.54 0.38
N CYS A 131 19.68 10.09 -0.70
CA CYS A 131 19.21 8.72 -0.78
C CYS A 131 20.38 7.78 -1.05
N ARG A 132 20.64 6.86 -0.11
CA ARG A 132 21.74 5.87 -0.20
C ARG A 132 21.57 4.92 -1.40
N CYS A 133 20.34 4.77 -1.88
CA CYS A 133 20.01 3.98 -3.07
C CYS A 133 19.38 4.85 -4.15
N ASN A 134 19.51 4.45 -5.41
CA ASN A 134 18.86 5.14 -6.51
C ASN A 134 17.33 5.11 -6.32
N PRO A 135 16.63 6.25 -6.21
CA PRO A 135 15.18 6.26 -5.96
C PRO A 135 14.35 5.57 -7.04
N SER A 136 14.85 5.42 -8.27
CA SER A 136 14.16 4.61 -9.29
C SER A 136 14.11 3.13 -8.94
N LEU A 137 15.04 2.65 -8.11
CA LEU A 137 15.12 1.27 -7.67
C LEU A 137 13.91 0.87 -6.80
N PHE A 138 13.29 1.83 -6.12
CA PHE A 138 12.12 1.58 -5.27
C PHE A 138 10.94 0.97 -6.03
N TYR A 139 10.65 1.44 -7.25
CA TYR A 139 9.56 0.84 -8.01
C TYR A 139 10.04 -0.29 -8.92
N TYR A 140 11.31 -0.27 -9.39
CA TYR A 140 11.84 -1.34 -10.24
C TYR A 140 12.13 -2.66 -9.50
N ILE A 141 12.43 -2.64 -8.20
CA ILE A 141 12.65 -3.86 -7.41
C ILE A 141 11.37 -4.27 -6.69
N PHE A 142 10.77 -3.36 -5.92
CA PHE A 142 9.74 -3.77 -4.97
C PHE A 142 8.41 -4.13 -5.66
N ILE A 143 8.04 -3.47 -6.77
CA ILE A 143 6.81 -3.83 -7.50
C ILE A 143 6.90 -5.25 -8.10
N PRO A 144 7.97 -5.63 -8.84
CA PRO A 144 8.10 -7.01 -9.29
C PRO A 144 8.16 -8.04 -8.15
N CYS A 145 8.82 -7.71 -7.03
CA CYS A 145 8.81 -8.59 -5.86
C CYS A 145 7.38 -8.81 -5.31
N ASP A 146 6.58 -7.75 -5.22
CA ASP A 146 5.18 -7.85 -4.81
C ASP A 146 4.37 -8.68 -5.81
N VAL A 147 4.58 -8.50 -7.12
CA VAL A 147 3.91 -9.33 -8.15
C VAL A 147 4.29 -10.81 -8.03
N ILE A 148 5.57 -11.13 -7.83
CA ILE A 148 6.02 -12.52 -7.60
C ILE A 148 5.35 -13.09 -6.36
N SER A 149 5.28 -12.31 -5.28
CA SER A 149 4.63 -12.71 -4.04
C SER A 149 3.13 -12.99 -4.24
N LEU A 150 2.44 -12.19 -5.06
CA LEU A 150 1.03 -12.40 -5.41
C LEU A 150 0.84 -13.64 -6.27
N VAL A 151 1.76 -13.92 -7.20
CA VAL A 151 1.71 -15.15 -8.01
C VAL A 151 1.86 -16.38 -7.13
N LEU A 152 2.77 -16.37 -6.15
CA LEU A 152 2.89 -17.45 -5.16
C LEU A 152 1.60 -17.61 -4.35
N GLN A 153 1.00 -16.51 -3.90
CA GLN A 153 -0.26 -16.55 -3.15
C GLN A 153 -1.44 -17.07 -3.98
N ALA A 154 -1.58 -16.61 -5.22
CA ALA A 154 -2.62 -17.06 -6.14
C ALA A 154 -2.46 -18.54 -6.48
N THR A 155 -1.23 -18.96 -6.76
CA THR A 155 -0.91 -20.37 -7.09
C THR A 155 -1.14 -21.27 -5.88
N GLY A 156 -0.63 -20.89 -4.70
CA GLY A 156 -0.85 -21.63 -3.46
C GLY A 156 -2.32 -21.74 -3.08
N GLY A 157 -3.06 -20.62 -3.18
CA GLY A 157 -4.50 -20.58 -2.95
C GLY A 157 -5.26 -21.49 -3.92
N ALA A 158 -4.92 -21.45 -5.21
CA ALA A 158 -5.50 -22.35 -6.21
C ALA A 158 -5.21 -23.82 -5.91
N LEU A 159 -3.95 -24.17 -5.57
CA LEU A 159 -3.57 -25.54 -5.21
C LEU A 159 -4.36 -26.05 -4.00
N SER A 160 -4.48 -25.24 -2.94
CA SER A 160 -5.27 -25.61 -1.75
C SER A 160 -6.74 -25.82 -2.05
N SER A 161 -7.26 -25.16 -3.09
CA SER A 161 -8.68 -25.12 -3.41
C SER A 161 -9.14 -26.30 -4.28
N ILE A 162 -8.23 -26.94 -5.02
CA ILE A 162 -8.49 -28.13 -5.84
C ILE A 162 -7.96 -29.43 -5.21
N ALA A 163 -7.23 -29.32 -4.09
CA ALA A 163 -6.62 -30.44 -3.40
C ALA A 163 -7.63 -31.51 -2.97
N GLY A 164 -7.29 -32.78 -3.18
CA GLY A 164 -8.14 -33.93 -2.83
C GLY A 164 -7.91 -34.47 -1.41
N ASP A 165 -6.75 -34.19 -0.83
CA ASP A 165 -6.33 -34.66 0.48
C ASP A 165 -5.71 -33.53 1.35
N LYS A 166 -5.47 -33.82 2.64
CA LYS A 166 -4.96 -32.82 3.59
C LYS A 166 -3.52 -32.41 3.26
N SER A 167 -2.70 -33.34 2.77
CA SER A 167 -1.31 -33.08 2.38
C SER A 167 -1.23 -32.06 1.26
N GLN A 168 -2.04 -32.20 0.21
CA GLN A 168 -2.08 -31.25 -0.90
C GLN A 168 -2.63 -29.88 -0.48
N VAL A 169 -3.64 -29.85 0.41
CA VAL A 169 -4.12 -28.58 0.98
C VAL A 169 -2.98 -27.86 1.69
N GLN A 170 -2.21 -28.56 2.53
CA GLN A 170 -1.11 -27.98 3.28
C GLN A 170 0.02 -27.49 2.37
N ILE A 171 0.31 -28.20 1.28
CA ILE A 171 1.28 -27.74 0.27
C ILE A 171 0.84 -26.38 -0.29
N GLY A 172 -0.42 -26.23 -0.72
CA GLY A 172 -0.92 -24.95 -1.22
C GLY A 172 -0.90 -23.83 -0.16
N VAL A 173 -1.22 -24.16 1.09
CA VAL A 173 -1.14 -23.21 2.22
C VAL A 173 0.31 -22.75 2.42
N ASN A 174 1.26 -23.67 2.41
CA ASN A 174 2.69 -23.36 2.57
C ASN A 174 3.22 -22.50 1.41
N VAL A 175 2.79 -22.76 0.17
CA VAL A 175 3.14 -21.93 -1.00
C VAL A 175 2.56 -20.51 -0.85
N THR A 176 1.32 -20.40 -0.38
CA THR A 176 0.69 -19.10 -0.10
C THR A 176 1.44 -18.35 0.99
N LEU A 177 1.78 -19.04 2.08
CA LEU A 177 2.52 -18.51 3.22
C LEU A 177 3.93 -18.03 2.81
N ALA A 178 4.62 -18.78 1.95
CA ALA A 178 5.91 -18.37 1.41
C ALA A 178 5.82 -17.04 0.64
N GLY A 179 4.76 -16.86 -0.16
CA GLY A 179 4.47 -15.59 -0.83
C GLY A 179 4.25 -14.43 0.16
N LEU A 180 3.42 -14.65 1.20
CA LEU A 180 3.17 -13.64 2.24
C LEU A 180 4.45 -13.25 3.01
N ILE A 181 5.28 -14.22 3.40
CA ILE A 181 6.56 -13.98 4.08
C ILE A 181 7.49 -13.16 3.19
N PHE A 182 7.63 -13.55 1.92
CA PHE A 182 8.47 -12.82 0.97
C PHE A 182 8.01 -11.36 0.80
N GLN A 183 6.70 -11.15 0.68
CA GLN A 183 6.10 -9.80 0.60
C GLN A 183 6.43 -8.97 1.85
N VAL A 184 6.26 -9.52 3.05
CA VAL A 184 6.56 -8.82 4.31
C VAL A 184 8.04 -8.48 4.43
N VAL A 185 8.95 -9.40 4.10
CA VAL A 185 10.40 -9.14 4.14
C VAL A 185 10.77 -7.97 3.23
N MET A 186 10.22 -7.93 2.01
CA MET A 186 10.47 -6.83 1.07
C MET A 186 9.88 -5.51 1.57
N LEU A 187 8.66 -5.54 2.13
CA LEU A 187 8.02 -4.34 2.67
C LEU A 187 8.75 -3.81 3.93
N VAL A 188 9.31 -4.69 4.77
CA VAL A 188 10.17 -4.30 5.90
C VAL A 188 11.43 -3.60 5.40
N LEU A 189 12.11 -4.17 4.38
CA LEU A 189 13.27 -3.54 3.78
C LEU A 189 12.94 -2.15 3.23
N PHE A 190 11.80 -2.01 2.55
CA PHE A 190 11.31 -0.71 2.09
C PHE A 190 11.06 0.27 3.25
N CYS A 191 10.41 -0.18 4.34
CA CYS A 191 10.18 0.64 5.52
C CYS A 191 11.50 1.13 6.15
N LEU A 192 12.52 0.28 6.22
CA LEU A 192 13.84 0.66 6.73
C LEU A 192 14.52 1.71 5.84
N LEU A 193 14.47 1.54 4.52
CA LEU A 193 15.01 2.51 3.56
C LEU A 193 14.26 3.85 3.62
N PHE A 194 12.94 3.81 3.78
CA PHE A 194 12.14 5.02 3.94
C PHE A 194 12.46 5.71 5.28
N ALA A 195 12.57 4.97 6.38
CA ALA A 195 12.96 5.53 7.67
C ALA A 195 14.36 6.16 7.63
N ASP A 196 15.34 5.50 7.00
CA ASP A 196 16.69 6.02 6.78
C ASP A 196 16.65 7.33 5.98
N TYR A 197 15.86 7.39 4.90
CA TYR A 197 15.64 8.63 4.14
C TYR A 197 15.04 9.76 5.00
N LEU A 198 14.04 9.47 5.84
CA LEU A 198 13.44 10.47 6.73
C LEU A 198 14.44 10.99 7.77
N VAL A 199 15.27 10.12 8.33
CA VAL A 199 16.33 10.51 9.27
C VAL A 199 17.40 11.34 8.58
N ALA A 200 17.83 10.93 7.39
CA ALA A 200 18.84 11.65 6.60
C ALA A 200 18.35 13.06 6.23
N CYS A 201 17.07 13.19 5.81
CA CYS A 201 16.42 14.48 5.57
C CYS A 201 16.46 15.44 6.77
N ARG A 202 16.45 14.91 8.00
CA ARG A 202 16.51 15.74 9.23
C ARG A 202 17.93 16.13 9.62
N ARG A 203 18.95 15.37 9.18
CA ARG A 203 20.36 15.56 9.54
C ARG A 203 21.15 16.40 8.54
N THR A 204 20.66 16.54 7.31
CA THR A 204 21.30 17.32 6.24
C THR A 204 20.64 18.69 6.07
N SER A 205 21.30 19.61 5.35
CA SER A 205 20.78 20.94 4.97
C SER A 205 19.43 20.90 4.25
N VAL A 206 19.03 19.74 3.70
CA VAL A 206 17.70 19.53 3.10
C VAL A 206 16.55 19.73 4.06
N ARG A 207 16.78 19.66 5.38
CA ARG A 207 15.79 20.04 6.38
C ARG A 207 15.20 21.43 6.10
N GLU A 208 16.00 22.36 5.61
CA GLU A 208 15.57 23.74 5.29
C GLU A 208 14.63 23.80 4.09
N LYS A 209 14.73 22.85 3.17
CA LYS A 209 13.86 22.71 1.99
C LYS A 209 12.54 21.99 2.33
N ILE A 210 12.47 21.28 3.45
CA ILE A 210 11.26 20.56 3.89
C ILE A 210 10.30 21.55 4.57
N THR A 211 9.33 22.02 3.79
CA THR A 211 8.20 22.76 4.33
C THR A 211 7.32 21.85 5.21
N ARG A 212 6.55 22.45 6.13
CA ARG A 212 5.59 21.72 6.99
C ARG A 212 4.67 20.80 6.18
N ARG A 213 4.29 21.20 4.96
CA ARG A 213 3.43 20.40 4.05
C ARG A 213 4.12 19.14 3.56
N ILE A 214 5.40 19.24 3.16
CA ILE A 214 6.21 18.08 2.73
C ILE A 214 6.43 17.14 3.91
N GLY A 215 6.73 17.67 5.09
CA GLY A 215 6.91 16.87 6.30
C GLY A 215 5.64 16.09 6.68
N VAL A 216 4.47 16.73 6.63
CA VAL A 216 3.17 16.08 6.87
C VAL A 216 2.90 15.01 5.80
N PHE A 217 3.11 15.33 4.52
CA PHE A 217 2.96 14.37 3.41
C PHE A 217 3.81 13.12 3.63
N LEU A 218 5.10 13.29 3.94
CA LEU A 218 6.03 12.18 4.17
C LEU A 218 5.64 11.36 5.41
N ALA A 219 5.16 12.01 6.47
CA ALA A 219 4.69 11.33 7.68
C ALA A 219 3.47 10.45 7.39
N PHE A 220 2.45 10.96 6.69
CA PHE A 220 1.26 10.19 6.34
C PHE A 220 1.57 9.04 5.37
N LEU A 221 2.50 9.25 4.43
CA LEU A 221 2.98 8.21 3.52
C LEU A 221 3.69 7.09 4.29
N PHE A 222 4.53 7.44 5.27
CA PHE A 222 5.21 6.47 6.13
C PHE A 222 4.23 5.72 7.05
N ILE A 223 3.27 6.43 7.68
CA ILE A 223 2.22 5.82 8.50
C ILE A 223 1.41 4.82 7.67
N ALA A 224 0.99 5.18 6.45
CA ALA A 224 0.28 4.27 5.57
C ALA A 224 1.10 3.02 5.23
N THR A 225 2.41 3.18 4.97
CA THR A 225 3.32 2.05 4.73
C THR A 225 3.39 1.10 5.93
N VAL A 226 3.52 1.65 7.15
CA VAL A 226 3.56 0.86 8.39
C VAL A 226 2.24 0.13 8.65
N LEU A 227 1.10 0.78 8.38
CA LEU A 227 -0.21 0.14 8.50
C LEU A 227 -0.35 -1.05 7.53
N ILE A 228 0.08 -0.89 6.27
CA ILE A 228 0.08 -2.00 5.30
C ILE A 228 1.02 -3.13 5.77
N LEU A 229 2.16 -2.79 6.39
CA LEU A 229 3.06 -3.78 6.97
C LEU A 229 2.39 -4.56 8.11
N VAL A 230 1.74 -3.88 9.06
CA VAL A 230 0.99 -4.53 10.16
C VAL A 230 -0.04 -5.51 9.60
N ARG A 231 -0.80 -5.09 8.58
CA ARG A 231 -1.75 -5.95 7.87
C ARG A 231 -1.07 -7.17 7.27
N CYS A 232 0.06 -7.00 6.56
CA CYS A 232 0.74 -8.12 5.91
C CYS A 232 1.33 -9.11 6.94
N SER A 233 1.80 -8.61 8.09
CA SER A 233 2.21 -9.45 9.21
C SER A 233 1.04 -10.24 9.82
N TYR A 234 -0.13 -9.60 9.99
CA TYR A 234 -1.34 -10.29 10.43
C TYR A 234 -1.73 -11.42 9.48
N ARG A 235 -1.61 -11.24 8.15
CA ARG A 235 -1.90 -12.31 7.18
C ARG A 235 -1.03 -13.55 7.33
N ILE A 236 0.25 -13.36 7.66
CA ILE A 236 1.15 -14.48 7.96
C ILE A 236 0.64 -15.22 9.19
N GLU A 237 0.33 -14.49 10.26
CA GLU A 237 -0.16 -15.08 11.52
C GLU A 237 -1.54 -15.75 11.38
N GLU A 238 -2.42 -15.19 10.55
CA GLU A 238 -3.73 -15.74 10.24
C GLU A 238 -3.62 -17.09 9.51
N LEU A 239 -2.68 -17.21 8.56
CA LEU A 239 -2.55 -18.37 7.67
C LEU A 239 -1.47 -19.38 8.08
N LYS A 240 -0.58 -19.07 9.03
CA LYS A 240 0.53 -19.98 9.43
C LYS A 240 0.05 -21.38 9.88
N GLU A 241 -1.12 -21.44 10.51
CA GLU A 241 -1.78 -22.68 10.97
C GLU A 241 -2.82 -23.21 9.96
N GLY A 242 -2.92 -22.56 8.80
CA GLY A 242 -3.87 -22.85 7.73
C GLY A 242 -5.30 -22.36 7.99
N TYR A 243 -6.19 -22.63 7.03
CA TYR A 243 -7.58 -22.16 7.02
C TYR A 243 -8.47 -22.66 8.18
N PHE A 244 -8.00 -23.64 8.94
CA PHE A 244 -8.75 -24.24 10.04
C PHE A 244 -8.31 -23.76 11.43
N SER A 245 -7.36 -22.81 11.48
CA SER A 245 -6.86 -22.24 12.71
C SER A 245 -7.93 -21.45 13.47
N PRO A 246 -7.86 -21.34 14.80
CA PRO A 246 -8.74 -20.46 15.56
C PRO A 246 -8.60 -18.99 15.14
N MET A 247 -7.38 -18.59 14.71
CA MET A 247 -7.08 -17.23 14.26
C MET A 247 -7.89 -16.87 13.01
N PHE A 248 -7.95 -17.75 12.02
CA PHE A 248 -8.71 -17.55 10.77
C PHE A 248 -10.22 -17.37 11.01
N ARG A 249 -10.73 -17.90 12.13
CA ARG A 249 -12.16 -17.88 12.49
C ARG A 249 -12.54 -16.72 13.41
N ASN A 250 -11.61 -15.84 13.74
CA ASN A 250 -11.85 -14.71 14.63
C ASN A 250 -12.27 -13.47 13.82
N GLU A 251 -13.57 -13.28 13.62
CA GLU A 251 -14.10 -12.14 12.85
C GLU A 251 -13.69 -10.77 13.42
N PRO A 252 -13.80 -10.50 14.74
CA PRO A 252 -13.38 -9.22 15.30
C PRO A 252 -11.91 -8.88 15.00
N LEU A 253 -11.03 -9.88 15.07
CA LEU A 253 -9.61 -9.68 14.81
C LEU A 253 -9.34 -9.38 13.34
N PHE A 254 -10.01 -10.10 12.43
CA PHE A 254 -10.00 -9.81 11.00
C PHE A 254 -10.45 -8.36 10.74
N ILE A 255 -11.59 -7.94 11.30
CA ILE A 255 -12.12 -6.58 11.11
C ILE A 255 -11.12 -5.54 11.61
N ALA A 256 -10.51 -5.76 12.77
CA ALA A 256 -9.59 -4.80 13.37
C ALA A 256 -8.26 -4.69 12.59
N LEU A 257 -7.62 -5.83 12.28
CA LEU A 257 -6.25 -5.86 11.75
C LEU A 257 -6.17 -5.91 10.22
N GLU A 258 -7.23 -6.36 9.54
CA GLU A 258 -7.35 -6.21 8.08
C GLU A 258 -8.13 -4.95 7.74
N SER A 259 -9.42 -4.93 8.06
CA SER A 259 -10.35 -3.95 7.48
C SER A 259 -10.09 -2.53 7.97
N CYS A 260 -10.02 -2.32 9.29
CA CYS A 260 -9.80 -1.00 9.87
C CYS A 260 -8.41 -0.46 9.52
N VAL A 261 -7.36 -1.28 9.63
CA VAL A 261 -5.98 -0.88 9.29
C VAL A 261 -5.88 -0.43 7.83
N MET A 262 -6.48 -1.16 6.90
CA MET A 262 -6.46 -0.81 5.48
C MET A 262 -7.26 0.46 5.17
N VAL A 263 -8.43 0.64 5.79
CA VAL A 263 -9.20 1.89 5.66
C VAL A 263 -8.34 3.07 6.14
N VAL A 264 -7.77 2.99 7.34
CA VAL A 264 -6.94 4.08 7.88
C VAL A 264 -5.76 4.35 6.96
N ALA A 265 -5.08 3.32 6.43
CA ALA A 265 -3.98 3.49 5.49
C ALA A 265 -4.42 4.25 4.21
N VAL A 266 -5.55 3.88 3.61
CA VAL A 266 -6.06 4.52 2.39
C VAL A 266 -6.47 5.97 2.64
N PHE A 267 -7.06 6.28 3.80
CA PHE A 267 -7.38 7.65 4.20
C PHE A 267 -6.11 8.46 4.56
N CYS A 268 -5.06 7.83 5.11
CA CYS A 268 -3.76 8.49 5.26
C CYS A 268 -3.20 8.91 3.89
N LEU A 269 -3.37 8.08 2.85
CA LEU A 269 -2.94 8.41 1.49
C LEU A 269 -3.76 9.54 0.84
N VAL A 270 -4.97 9.85 1.33
CA VAL A 270 -5.74 11.03 0.90
C VAL A 270 -5.02 12.31 1.31
N ILE A 271 -4.42 12.33 2.50
CA ILE A 271 -3.62 13.46 3.00
C ILE A 271 -2.23 13.43 2.37
N GLY A 272 -1.66 12.24 2.21
CA GLY A 272 -0.42 11.96 1.48
C GLY A 272 -0.55 12.04 -0.05
N ASN A 273 -1.33 12.98 -0.57
CA ASN A 273 -1.58 13.12 -2.00
C ASN A 273 -0.40 13.82 -2.73
N PRO A 274 0.02 13.32 -3.92
CA PRO A 274 1.00 13.98 -4.79
C PRO A 274 0.76 15.47 -5.03
N ALA A 275 -0.50 15.91 -5.13
CA ALA A 275 -0.86 17.31 -5.34
C ALA A 275 -0.29 18.24 -4.26
N ILE A 276 -0.21 17.75 -3.02
CA ILE A 276 0.31 18.49 -1.88
C ILE A 276 1.83 18.34 -1.84
N GLY A 277 2.34 17.12 -1.99
CA GLY A 277 3.78 16.83 -1.95
C GLY A 277 4.55 17.51 -3.08
N LEU A 278 4.22 17.19 -4.34
CA LEU A 278 4.97 17.64 -5.52
C LEU A 278 4.90 19.15 -5.72
N LYS A 279 3.72 19.77 -5.57
CA LYS A 279 3.58 21.24 -5.69
C LYS A 279 4.32 21.98 -4.58
N SER A 280 4.36 21.41 -3.37
CA SER A 280 5.10 22.04 -2.27
C SER A 280 6.61 21.98 -2.49
N VAL A 281 7.12 20.90 -3.10
CA VAL A 281 8.54 20.80 -3.48
C VAL A 281 8.87 21.80 -4.60
N ASP A 282 8.02 21.92 -5.61
CA ASP A 282 8.23 22.88 -6.71
C ASP A 282 8.22 24.34 -6.19
N ASN A 283 7.31 24.68 -5.28
CA ASN A 283 7.27 26.00 -4.63
C ASN A 283 8.51 26.26 -3.77
N ALA A 284 9.01 25.27 -3.04
CA ALA A 284 10.21 25.41 -2.22
C ALA A 284 11.44 25.69 -3.08
N LYS A 285 11.59 25.00 -4.23
CA LYS A 285 12.68 25.25 -5.19
C LYS A 285 12.64 26.67 -5.75
N ASN A 286 11.46 27.15 -6.16
CA ASN A 286 11.29 28.49 -6.70
C ASN A 286 11.61 29.58 -5.65
N ALA A 287 11.24 29.35 -4.38
CA ALA A 287 11.58 30.28 -3.31
C ALA A 287 13.10 30.35 -3.09
N THR A 288 13.79 29.20 -3.08
CA THR A 288 15.25 29.16 -2.94
C THR A 288 15.96 29.85 -4.11
N SER A 289 15.52 29.60 -5.36
CA SER A 289 16.14 30.22 -6.54
C SER A 289 16.00 31.75 -6.53
N ILE A 290 14.83 32.26 -6.11
CA ILE A 290 14.60 33.71 -5.96
C ILE A 290 15.54 34.31 -4.91
N SER A 291 15.70 33.67 -3.74
CA SER A 291 16.61 34.16 -2.70
C SER A 291 18.09 34.17 -3.12
N THR A 292 18.54 33.19 -3.93
CA THR A 292 19.91 33.23 -4.49
C THR A 292 20.10 34.35 -5.50
N ASP A 293 19.09 34.62 -6.34
CA ASP A 293 19.16 35.67 -7.37
C ASP A 293 19.14 37.10 -6.77
N PHE A 294 18.41 37.29 -5.67
CA PHE A 294 18.48 38.54 -4.88
C PHE A 294 19.80 38.67 -4.09
N GLY A 295 20.37 37.56 -3.62
CA GLY A 295 21.67 37.54 -2.95
C GLY A 295 22.80 37.99 -3.86
N ASP A 296 22.85 37.48 -5.10
CA ASP A 296 23.88 37.80 -6.10
C ASP A 296 23.75 39.23 -6.64
N ASN A 297 22.52 39.72 -6.84
CA ASN A 297 22.26 41.11 -7.26
C ASN A 297 22.49 42.13 -6.12
N SER A 298 22.51 41.70 -4.86
CA SER A 298 22.87 42.57 -3.72
C SER A 298 24.38 42.60 -3.41
N ALA A 299 25.12 41.55 -3.82
CA ALA A 299 26.57 41.48 -3.71
C ALA A 299 27.30 42.22 -4.85
N SER A 300 26.57 42.65 -5.89
CA SER A 300 27.04 43.51 -6.99
C SER A 300 26.69 45.00 -6.77
N GLY A 301 26.90 45.49 -5.54
CA GLY A 301 26.97 46.93 -5.22
C GLY A 301 28.33 47.54 -5.62
N PRO A 302 28.41 48.85 -5.88
CA PRO A 302 29.33 49.45 -6.84
C PRO A 302 30.78 49.53 -6.34
N HIS A 303 31.59 48.50 -6.61
CA HIS A 303 33.05 48.60 -6.50
C HIS A 303 33.79 48.38 -7.84
N ALA A 304 33.06 48.33 -8.95
CA ALA A 304 33.63 48.20 -10.30
C ALA A 304 33.54 49.53 -11.09
N ASN A 305 34.05 50.64 -10.54
CA ASN A 305 34.34 51.82 -11.37
C ASN A 305 35.40 52.78 -10.78
N ALA A 306 36.41 52.26 -10.06
CA ALA A 306 37.51 53.09 -9.54
C ALA A 306 38.85 52.88 -10.27
N ASP A 307 39.01 51.80 -11.05
CA ASP A 307 40.30 51.48 -11.69
C ASP A 307 40.42 51.96 -13.15
N ASN A 308 39.32 52.29 -13.83
CA ASN A 308 39.37 52.83 -15.20
C ASN A 308 39.65 54.34 -15.28
N ALA A 309 39.65 55.06 -14.15
CA ALA A 309 39.98 56.50 -14.12
C ALA A 309 41.48 56.79 -13.94
N LYS A 310 42.31 55.76 -13.68
CA LYS A 310 43.77 55.94 -13.46
C LYS A 310 44.65 55.64 -14.68
N LEU A 311 44.10 55.11 -15.78
CA LEU A 311 44.87 54.88 -17.01
C LEU A 311 44.81 56.00 -18.05
N GLU A 312 43.86 56.95 -17.98
CA GLU A 312 43.82 58.10 -18.91
C GLU A 312 44.71 59.29 -18.49
N ALA A 313 45.27 59.28 -17.28
CA ALA A 313 46.17 60.36 -16.81
C ALA A 313 47.67 60.08 -17.00
N ALA A 314 48.06 58.88 -17.46
CA ALA A 314 49.47 58.48 -17.61
C ALA A 314 49.98 58.46 -19.07
N GLY A 315 49.19 58.97 -20.02
CA GLY A 315 49.54 59.00 -21.46
C GLY A 315 49.78 60.40 -22.04
N ARG A 316 50.00 61.42 -21.20
CA ARG A 316 50.36 62.79 -21.64
C ARG A 316 51.47 63.39 -20.77
N LEU A 317 52.65 62.80 -20.86
CA LEU A 317 53.96 63.45 -20.74
C LEU A 317 54.89 62.76 -21.74
#